data_AF-A0A7C8AKJ0-F1
#
_entry.id   AF-A0A7C8AKJ0-F1
#
_cell.length_a   1.000
_cell.length_b   1.000
_cell.length_c   1.000
_cell.angle_alpha   90.00
_cell.angle_beta   90.00
_cell.angle_gamma   90.00
#
_symmetry.space_group_name_H-M   'P 1'
#
loop_
_entity.id
_entity.type
_entity.pdbx_description
1 polymer ?
#
loop_
_entity_poly.entity_id
_entity_poly.type
_entity_poly.pdbx_seq_one_letter_code
_entity_poly.pdbx_strand_id
1 'polypeptide(L)'
;MLTETRCRYVILGVVLGLLLLGRTADADGSVDLYGKTYRTDHLRRRVGSMDQIAGIRVVQLDEANERPTRAALFHTGSGLEFTVLLDRCLDIAAASFQGKAMGWRSTTGDVAPQYYEPEGLRWLRSFYGGPLTTCGLTHVGAPSPEEPLLVNGLHGRIANIPARNIKVAQEWQGDDYVLSITGTMRETTVFGENLTLTRTVSTKLGERRLWVRDVLKNEGFKETPYQILYHWNIGWPSVDDGSRLLAASRFVAPRDAEAVADKENYNNFHAPTHGYKEKVYYHDMVPEPDGTVTVAIINNGFDAGNGFGVYLKYNKNELPRFSQWKQMGEQDYVVGFEPANCSVEGRQVDAALGLLHVLAPGEIKTFHFEFGPITSKQELAAIRDAIPESDPQLVESYKEFVKKP
;
A
#
# COMPACT_ATOMS: atom_id res chain seq x y z
N MET A 1 33.11 -51.43 12.42
CA MET A 1 32.01 -51.11 13.35
C MET A 1 31.40 -49.81 12.88
N LEU A 2 30.25 -49.91 12.21
CA LEU A 2 29.35 -48.79 11.94
C LEU A 2 28.61 -48.44 13.22
N THR A 3 28.49 -47.17 13.54
CA THR A 3 27.46 -46.69 14.48
C THR A 3 26.83 -45.42 13.92
N GLU A 4 25.66 -45.61 13.34
CA GLU A 4 24.64 -44.60 13.10
C GLU A 4 24.19 -43.98 14.43
N THR A 5 24.07 -42.65 14.48
CA THR A 5 23.18 -42.02 15.46
C THR A 5 22.40 -40.87 14.83
N ARG A 6 21.26 -41.28 14.27
CA ARG A 6 19.96 -40.60 14.10
C ARG A 6 19.90 -39.07 14.29
N CYS A 7 19.73 -38.43 13.15
CA CYS A 7 19.06 -37.15 12.93
C CYS A 7 17.55 -37.26 13.26
N ARG A 8 17.04 -36.53 14.25
CA ARG A 8 15.61 -36.20 14.44
C ARG A 8 15.47 -35.04 15.43
N TYR A 9 15.23 -33.80 14.98
CA TYR A 9 14.48 -32.79 15.75
C TYR A 9 13.77 -31.81 14.80
N VAL A 10 12.44 -31.96 14.77
CA VAL A 10 11.40 -30.91 14.70
C VAL A 10 11.41 -29.96 13.50
N ILE A 11 10.74 -30.39 12.43
CA ILE A 11 10.08 -29.50 11.45
C ILE A 11 8.58 -29.77 11.57
N LEU A 12 7.90 -29.07 12.47
CA LEU A 12 6.44 -28.91 12.43
C LEU A 12 6.03 -27.76 13.36
N GLY A 13 5.51 -26.67 12.79
CA GLY A 13 4.82 -25.63 13.57
C GLY A 13 5.23 -24.19 13.28
N VAL A 14 5.09 -23.70 12.05
CA VAL A 14 5.08 -22.23 11.76
C VAL A 14 4.05 -21.86 10.66
N VAL A 15 2.98 -22.63 10.49
CA VAL A 15 1.89 -22.25 9.55
C VAL A 15 0.55 -22.36 10.27
N LEU A 16 0.30 -21.44 11.20
CA LEU A 16 -1.04 -21.00 11.62
C LEU A 16 -0.85 -19.95 12.73
N GLY A 17 -0.89 -18.68 12.39
CA GLY A 17 -0.81 -17.61 13.39
C GLY A 17 -0.94 -16.25 12.74
N LEU A 18 -1.97 -15.52 13.16
CA LEU A 18 -2.38 -14.16 12.77
C LEU A 18 -3.33 -14.06 11.56
N LEU A 19 -4.56 -14.53 11.78
CA LEU A 19 -5.81 -13.97 11.26
C LEU A 19 -6.88 -13.98 12.38
N LEU A 20 -6.48 -13.54 13.57
CA LEU A 20 -7.38 -13.35 14.72
C LEU A 20 -7.48 -11.84 15.00
N LEU A 21 -8.25 -11.15 14.17
CA LEU A 21 -8.81 -9.84 14.49
C LEU A 21 -10.32 -10.02 14.65
N GLY A 22 -10.83 -9.77 15.86
CA GLY A 22 -12.25 -9.52 16.15
C GLY A 22 -13.26 -10.62 15.81
N ARG A 23 -13.33 -11.69 16.61
CA ARG A 23 -14.56 -12.51 16.68
C ARG A 23 -15.62 -11.73 17.48
N THR A 24 -16.49 -10.99 16.81
CA THR A 24 -17.84 -10.76 17.35
C THR A 24 -18.64 -12.04 17.11
N ALA A 25 -19.24 -12.55 18.17
CA ALA A 25 -20.02 -13.78 18.17
C ALA A 25 -21.41 -13.53 17.56
N ASP A 26 -21.48 -13.42 16.23
CA ASP A 26 -22.72 -13.54 15.46
C ASP A 26 -22.48 -14.60 14.36
N ALA A 27 -22.53 -15.87 14.77
CA ALA A 27 -22.24 -17.04 13.94
C ALA A 27 -23.47 -17.50 13.14
N ASP A 28 -23.93 -16.62 12.27
CA ASP A 28 -24.75 -16.94 11.12
C ASP A 28 -23.83 -16.71 9.92
N GLY A 29 -23.34 -17.80 9.30
CA GLY A 29 -22.46 -17.76 8.15
C GLY A 29 -23.12 -17.17 6.91
N SER A 30 -23.25 -15.84 6.89
CA SER A 30 -23.91 -15.09 5.83
C SER A 30 -23.03 -14.02 5.21
N VAL A 31 -23.38 -13.69 3.97
CA VAL A 31 -22.75 -12.66 3.16
C VAL A 31 -23.79 -11.76 2.53
N ASP A 32 -23.57 -10.46 2.57
CA ASP A 32 -24.42 -9.48 1.91
C ASP A 32 -23.98 -9.29 0.45
N LEU A 33 -24.88 -9.65 -0.47
CA LEU A 33 -24.68 -9.50 -1.91
C LEU A 33 -25.96 -8.96 -2.54
N TYR A 34 -25.83 -7.99 -3.44
CA TYR A 34 -26.96 -7.44 -4.21
C TYR A 34 -28.14 -6.98 -3.33
N GLY A 35 -27.85 -6.41 -2.16
CA GLY A 35 -28.85 -5.91 -1.21
C GLY A 35 -29.61 -7.00 -0.44
N LYS A 36 -29.10 -8.23 -0.41
CA LYS A 36 -29.67 -9.34 0.37
C LYS A 36 -28.59 -10.12 1.10
N THR A 37 -28.95 -10.63 2.27
CA THR A 37 -28.11 -11.52 3.07
C THR A 37 -28.31 -12.97 2.62
N TYR A 38 -27.23 -13.66 2.29
CA TYR A 38 -27.24 -15.06 1.85
C TYR A 38 -26.41 -15.92 2.79
N ARG A 39 -26.97 -17.04 3.24
CA ARG A 39 -26.18 -18.11 3.86
C ARG A 39 -25.29 -18.81 2.83
N THR A 40 -24.11 -19.26 3.25
CA THR A 40 -23.13 -19.98 2.42
C THR A 40 -23.76 -21.14 1.62
N ASP A 41 -24.55 -21.99 2.27
CA ASP A 41 -25.18 -23.16 1.66
C ASP A 41 -26.22 -22.78 0.60
N HIS A 42 -27.00 -21.74 0.88
CA HIS A 42 -27.96 -21.17 -0.05
C HIS A 42 -27.30 -20.55 -1.28
N LEU A 43 -26.16 -19.88 -1.10
CA LEU A 43 -25.42 -19.26 -2.19
C LEU A 43 -24.79 -20.32 -3.11
N ARG A 44 -24.15 -21.34 -2.52
CA ARG A 44 -23.52 -22.46 -3.25
C ARG A 44 -24.49 -23.26 -4.11
N ARG A 45 -25.79 -23.25 -3.79
CA ARG A 45 -26.85 -23.87 -4.60
C ARG A 45 -27.25 -23.04 -5.82
N ARG A 46 -26.91 -21.75 -5.86
CA ARG A 46 -27.32 -20.79 -6.92
C ARG A 46 -26.27 -20.58 -8.00
N VAL A 47 -25.00 -20.77 -7.67
CA VAL A 47 -23.88 -20.52 -8.59
C VAL A 47 -23.25 -21.83 -9.06
N GLY A 48 -22.91 -21.91 -10.34
CA GLY A 48 -22.18 -23.06 -10.88
C GLY A 48 -20.67 -23.01 -10.59
N SER A 49 -20.13 -21.79 -10.46
CA SER A 49 -18.74 -21.50 -10.12
C SER A 49 -18.69 -20.25 -9.24
N MET A 50 -17.76 -20.19 -8.29
CA MET A 50 -17.58 -18.99 -7.48
C MET A 50 -17.12 -17.80 -8.33
N ASP A 51 -16.38 -18.01 -9.42
CA ASP A 51 -15.97 -16.95 -10.36
C ASP A 51 -17.17 -16.17 -10.95
N GLN A 52 -18.39 -16.70 -10.86
CA GLN A 52 -19.60 -15.96 -11.21
C GLN A 52 -19.86 -14.75 -10.29
N ILE A 53 -19.38 -14.78 -9.05
CA ILE A 53 -19.73 -13.81 -7.99
C ILE A 53 -18.53 -13.31 -7.17
N ALA A 54 -17.41 -14.02 -7.17
CA ALA A 54 -16.14 -13.55 -6.62
C ALA A 54 -14.99 -14.42 -7.16
N GLY A 55 -13.86 -13.82 -7.50
CA GLY A 55 -12.73 -14.59 -7.98
C GLY A 55 -11.47 -13.78 -8.25
N ILE A 56 -10.41 -14.53 -8.52
CA ILE A 56 -9.11 -14.07 -9.00
C ILE A 56 -8.87 -14.69 -10.37
N ARG A 57 -8.68 -13.86 -11.38
CA ARG A 57 -8.28 -14.28 -12.73
C ARG A 57 -6.88 -13.79 -13.03
N VAL A 58 -5.95 -14.72 -13.22
CA VAL A 58 -4.58 -14.39 -13.65
C VAL A 58 -4.56 -14.23 -15.17
N VAL A 59 -3.98 -13.13 -15.64
CA VAL A 59 -3.90 -12.75 -17.05
C VAL A 59 -2.49 -12.28 -17.40
N GLN A 60 -2.20 -12.21 -18.70
CA GLN A 60 -1.06 -11.47 -19.23
C GLN A 60 -1.60 -10.22 -19.93
N LEU A 61 -1.07 -9.07 -19.56
CA LEU A 61 -1.21 -7.81 -20.25
C LEU A 61 -0.24 -7.80 -21.43
N ASP A 62 -0.71 -7.43 -22.63
CA ASP A 62 0.01 -7.64 -23.88
C ASP A 62 0.06 -6.40 -24.78
N GLU A 63 -0.53 -5.28 -24.39
CA GLU A 63 -0.53 -4.04 -25.15
C GLU A 63 0.77 -3.21 -24.98
N ALA A 64 1.51 -2.98 -26.07
CA ALA A 64 2.61 -2.00 -26.09
C ALA A 64 3.62 -2.14 -24.92
N ASN A 65 3.71 -1.12 -24.05
CA ASN A 65 4.66 -1.06 -22.93
C ASN A 65 4.22 -1.87 -21.70
N GLU A 66 3.01 -2.41 -21.67
CA GLU A 66 2.56 -3.32 -20.62
C GLU A 66 3.00 -4.77 -20.89
N ARG A 67 3.38 -5.10 -22.13
CA ARG A 67 3.78 -6.46 -22.51
C ARG A 67 5.13 -6.83 -21.91
N PRO A 68 5.35 -8.05 -21.37
CA PRO A 68 4.38 -9.13 -21.12
C PRO A 68 4.02 -9.23 -19.63
N THR A 69 3.53 -8.16 -19.00
CA THR A 69 3.25 -8.12 -17.56
C THR A 69 2.10 -9.03 -17.19
N ARG A 70 2.31 -9.87 -16.17
CA ARG A 70 1.27 -10.69 -15.57
C ARG A 70 0.50 -9.88 -14.53
N ALA A 71 -0.82 -10.05 -14.52
CA ALA A 71 -1.72 -9.42 -13.57
C ALA A 71 -2.72 -10.43 -12.97
N ALA A 72 -3.27 -10.11 -11.81
CA ALA A 72 -4.38 -10.82 -11.19
C ALA A 72 -5.55 -9.85 -11.01
N LEU A 73 -6.67 -10.16 -11.65
CA LEU A 73 -7.91 -9.39 -11.60
C LEU A 73 -8.80 -9.97 -10.50
N PHE A 74 -9.12 -9.16 -9.49
CA PHE A 74 -10.00 -9.50 -8.39
C PHE A 74 -11.38 -8.89 -8.60
N HIS A 75 -12.43 -9.65 -8.26
CA HIS A 75 -13.78 -9.14 -8.06
C HIS A 75 -14.41 -9.84 -6.85
N THR A 76 -15.21 -9.13 -6.07
CA THR A 76 -15.79 -9.66 -4.81
C THR A 76 -17.31 -9.79 -4.82
N GLY A 77 -17.98 -9.39 -5.90
CA GLY A 77 -19.44 -9.36 -5.99
C GLY A 77 -20.11 -8.23 -5.20
N SER A 78 -19.39 -7.52 -4.31
CA SER A 78 -19.88 -6.32 -3.61
C SER A 78 -19.78 -5.05 -4.46
N GLY A 79 -19.05 -5.14 -5.58
CA GLY A 79 -18.66 -4.02 -6.42
C GLY A 79 -17.19 -3.61 -6.25
N LEU A 80 -16.43 -4.21 -5.33
CA LEU A 80 -14.98 -4.05 -5.28
C LEU A 80 -14.32 -4.88 -6.39
N GLU A 81 -13.53 -4.20 -7.22
CA GLU A 81 -12.68 -4.80 -8.25
C GLU A 81 -11.29 -4.18 -8.18
N PHE A 82 -10.23 -4.99 -8.30
CA PHE A 82 -8.86 -4.47 -8.30
C PHE A 82 -7.88 -5.34 -9.08
N THR A 83 -6.80 -4.73 -9.56
CA THR A 83 -5.77 -5.37 -10.37
C THR A 83 -4.44 -5.36 -9.63
N VAL A 84 -3.88 -6.55 -9.40
CA VAL A 84 -2.56 -6.75 -8.79
C VAL A 84 -1.56 -7.10 -9.88
N LEU A 85 -0.43 -6.39 -9.97
CA LEU A 85 0.61 -6.65 -10.97
C LEU A 85 1.67 -7.61 -10.43
N LEU A 86 1.65 -8.85 -10.90
CA LEU A 86 2.57 -9.91 -10.45
C LEU A 86 4.03 -9.59 -10.79
N ASP A 87 4.25 -8.84 -11.87
CA ASP A 87 5.60 -8.47 -12.31
C ASP A 87 6.07 -7.12 -11.78
N ARG A 88 5.20 -6.38 -11.07
CA ARG A 88 5.49 -5.07 -10.47
C ARG A 88 5.27 -5.13 -8.95
N CYS A 89 6.11 -5.88 -8.24
CA CYS A 89 6.06 -6.00 -6.77
C CYS A 89 4.77 -6.55 -6.15
N LEU A 90 3.87 -7.20 -6.92
CA LEU A 90 2.51 -7.50 -6.45
C LEU A 90 1.80 -6.24 -5.91
N ASP A 91 2.13 -5.08 -6.47
CA ASP A 91 1.46 -3.83 -6.20
C ASP A 91 0.08 -3.78 -6.87
N ILE A 92 -0.71 -2.76 -6.49
CA ILE A 92 -2.10 -2.62 -6.91
C ILE A 92 -2.18 -1.46 -7.91
N ALA A 93 -2.33 -1.80 -9.19
CA ALA A 93 -2.36 -0.85 -10.29
C ALA A 93 -3.67 -0.09 -10.41
N ALA A 94 -4.79 -0.72 -10.06
CA ALA A 94 -6.11 -0.14 -10.13
C ALA A 94 -7.03 -0.78 -9.08
N ALA A 95 -7.94 0.01 -8.53
CA ALA A 95 -9.07 -0.48 -7.76
C ALA A 95 -10.29 0.43 -8.01
N SER A 96 -11.47 -0.17 -8.00
CA SER A 96 -12.73 0.56 -8.08
C SER A 96 -13.77 -0.05 -7.15
N PHE A 97 -14.69 0.78 -6.69
CA PHE A 97 -15.87 0.35 -5.97
C PHE A 97 -17.12 0.82 -6.70
N GLN A 98 -17.91 -0.11 -7.22
CA GLN A 98 -19.13 0.15 -7.98
C GLN A 98 -18.89 1.14 -9.15
N GLY A 99 -17.76 0.96 -9.85
CA GLY A 99 -17.34 1.79 -10.97
C GLY A 99 -16.69 3.13 -10.61
N LYS A 100 -16.59 3.50 -9.33
CA LYS A 100 -15.82 4.68 -8.89
C LYS A 100 -14.38 4.27 -8.59
N ALA A 101 -13.41 4.93 -9.23
CA ALA A 101 -12.00 4.67 -9.01
C ALA A 101 -11.60 4.96 -7.56
N MET A 102 -10.74 4.13 -6.99
CA MET A 102 -10.22 4.28 -5.63
C MET A 102 -8.76 4.73 -5.60
N GLY A 103 -8.07 4.73 -6.75
CA GLY A 103 -6.70 5.20 -6.87
C GLY A 103 -6.46 5.96 -8.17
N TRP A 104 -5.45 6.81 -8.19
CA TRP A 104 -5.03 7.56 -9.37
C TRP A 104 -4.32 6.66 -10.38
N ARG A 105 -4.47 6.96 -11.67
CA ARG A 105 -3.80 6.26 -12.76
C ARG A 105 -2.95 7.25 -13.54
N SER A 106 -1.66 6.97 -13.58
CA SER A 106 -0.70 7.75 -14.35
C SER A 106 -0.86 7.53 -15.86
N THR A 107 -0.41 8.51 -16.63
CA THR A 107 -0.34 8.46 -18.10
C THR A 107 0.63 7.40 -18.62
N THR A 108 1.52 6.87 -17.77
CA THR A 108 2.48 5.84 -18.18
C THR A 108 1.84 4.48 -18.47
N GLY A 109 0.69 4.19 -17.86
CA GLY A 109 0.09 2.85 -17.85
C GLY A 109 0.93 1.83 -17.06
N ASP A 110 0.54 0.55 -17.14
CA ASP A 110 1.14 -0.57 -16.38
C ASP A 110 2.46 -1.06 -17.01
N VAL A 111 3.46 -0.17 -17.06
CA VAL A 111 4.74 -0.41 -17.73
C VAL A 111 5.41 -1.68 -17.23
N ALA A 112 5.81 -2.56 -18.15
CA ALA A 112 6.48 -3.80 -17.81
C ALA A 112 7.91 -3.56 -17.28
N PRO A 113 8.40 -4.41 -16.35
CA PRO A 113 9.70 -4.22 -15.69
C PRO A 113 10.90 -4.05 -16.61
N GLN A 114 10.90 -4.65 -17.80
CA GLN A 114 12.02 -4.54 -18.73
C GLN A 114 12.15 -3.15 -19.39
N TYR A 115 11.12 -2.31 -19.28
CA TYR A 115 11.17 -0.90 -19.71
C TYR A 115 11.58 0.04 -18.58
N TYR A 116 11.98 -0.49 -17.42
CA TYR A 116 12.42 0.30 -16.27
C TYR A 116 13.73 1.05 -16.57
N GLU A 117 13.74 2.35 -16.28
CA GLU A 117 14.92 3.22 -16.38
C GLU A 117 15.39 3.61 -14.96
N PRO A 118 16.55 3.11 -14.50
CA PRO A 118 16.97 3.24 -13.10
C PRO A 118 17.67 4.55 -12.76
N GLU A 119 17.92 5.46 -13.72
CA GLU A 119 18.72 6.66 -13.46
C GLU A 119 17.88 7.90 -13.13
N GLY A 120 18.29 8.62 -12.09
CA GLY A 120 17.72 9.91 -11.73
C GLY A 120 16.21 9.84 -11.53
N LEU A 121 15.48 10.76 -12.16
CA LEU A 121 14.02 10.83 -12.08
C LEU A 121 13.30 9.91 -13.08
N ARG A 122 14.03 9.09 -13.85
CA ARG A 122 13.43 8.28 -14.93
C ARG A 122 12.55 7.13 -14.42
N TRP A 123 12.60 6.81 -13.13
CA TRP A 123 11.60 5.97 -12.47
C TRP A 123 10.16 6.41 -12.80
N LEU A 124 9.93 7.73 -12.92
CA LEU A 124 8.64 8.33 -13.29
C LEU A 124 8.11 7.87 -14.66
N ARG A 125 8.97 7.40 -15.57
CA ARG A 125 8.54 6.84 -16.88
C ARG A 125 7.83 5.49 -16.76
N SER A 126 7.85 4.90 -15.57
CA SER A 126 7.23 3.62 -15.26
C SER A 126 6.31 3.69 -14.02
N PHE A 127 6.07 4.89 -13.49
CA PHE A 127 5.24 5.09 -12.32
C PHE A 127 3.77 5.12 -12.73
N TYR A 128 3.11 3.96 -12.65
CA TYR A 128 1.70 3.80 -12.99
C TYR A 128 0.75 4.40 -11.94
N GLY A 129 1.26 4.75 -10.75
CA GLY A 129 0.45 5.16 -9.61
C GLY A 129 -0.32 3.97 -9.04
N GLY A 130 -1.63 3.92 -9.32
CA GLY A 130 -2.54 2.94 -8.74
C GLY A 130 -2.73 3.12 -7.23
N PRO A 131 -3.69 2.40 -6.63
CA PRO A 131 -3.87 2.45 -5.18
C PRO A 131 -2.57 2.21 -4.41
N LEU A 132 -1.63 1.40 -4.89
CA LEU A 132 -0.36 1.16 -4.22
C LEU A 132 0.78 0.98 -5.23
N THR A 133 1.87 1.72 -5.05
CA THR A 133 3.21 1.43 -5.61
C THR A 133 4.23 1.35 -4.47
N THR A 134 5.05 0.31 -4.41
CA THR A 134 6.04 0.15 -3.32
C THR A 134 7.40 0.72 -3.69
N CYS A 135 7.97 1.56 -2.84
CA CYS A 135 9.32 2.12 -2.97
C CYS A 135 10.29 1.40 -2.03
N GLY A 136 11.55 1.20 -2.46
CA GLY A 136 12.56 0.45 -1.71
C GLY A 136 13.36 -0.53 -2.58
N LEU A 137 14.05 -1.51 -1.99
CA LEU A 137 14.26 -1.74 -0.54
C LEU A 137 15.58 -1.16 -0.03
N THR A 138 16.58 -0.99 -0.90
CA THR A 138 17.86 -0.39 -0.51
C THR A 138 17.83 1.12 -0.48
N HIS A 139 16.91 1.74 -1.23
CA HIS A 139 16.80 3.18 -1.44
C HIS A 139 15.34 3.62 -1.61
N VAL A 140 14.97 4.72 -0.96
CA VAL A 140 13.73 5.46 -1.18
C VAL A 140 14.04 6.95 -1.26
N GLY A 141 13.23 7.68 -2.04
CA GLY A 141 13.30 9.14 -2.14
C GLY A 141 14.21 9.60 -3.26
N ALA A 142 14.63 10.86 -3.17
CA ALA A 142 15.39 11.56 -4.20
C ALA A 142 16.61 10.73 -4.67
N PRO A 143 16.93 10.76 -5.98
CA PRO A 143 18.13 10.13 -6.50
C PRO A 143 19.37 10.72 -5.82
N SER A 144 20.37 9.90 -5.55
CA SER A 144 21.67 10.42 -5.13
C SER A 144 22.82 9.69 -5.81
N PRO A 145 23.81 10.41 -6.35
CA PRO A 145 24.90 9.81 -7.10
C PRO A 145 25.93 9.18 -6.18
N GLU A 146 25.66 8.05 -5.52
CA GLU A 146 26.74 7.24 -4.94
C GLU A 146 26.50 5.72 -4.95
N GLU A 147 27.64 5.03 -4.95
CA GLU A 147 27.93 3.60 -5.03
C GLU A 147 27.58 2.91 -6.36
N PRO A 148 28.56 2.29 -7.05
CA PRO A 148 28.34 1.63 -8.35
C PRO A 148 27.26 0.55 -8.36
N LEU A 149 26.94 -0.01 -7.19
CA LEU A 149 25.98 -1.11 -7.02
C LEU A 149 24.61 -0.66 -6.52
N LEU A 150 24.47 0.58 -6.02
CA LEU A 150 23.18 1.12 -5.61
C LEU A 150 22.44 1.71 -6.80
N VAL A 151 21.12 1.60 -6.79
CA VAL A 151 20.26 2.25 -7.78
C VAL A 151 20.29 3.75 -7.54
N ASN A 152 20.85 4.51 -8.48
CA ASN A 152 20.89 5.98 -8.48
C ASN A 152 19.56 6.58 -9.02
N GLY A 153 18.43 5.97 -8.65
CA GLY A 153 17.12 6.27 -9.18
C GLY A 153 16.13 6.63 -8.07
N LEU A 154 15.18 7.48 -8.40
CA LEU A 154 14.07 7.84 -7.51
C LEU A 154 13.37 6.56 -6.99
N HIS A 155 13.14 6.49 -5.68
CA HIS A 155 12.36 5.43 -5.02
C HIS A 155 12.86 3.96 -5.11
N GLY A 156 14.08 3.74 -5.60
CA GLY A 156 14.66 2.40 -5.67
C GLY A 156 14.04 1.55 -6.79
N ARG A 157 14.14 0.22 -6.67
CA ARG A 157 13.80 -0.69 -7.78
C ARG A 157 12.73 -1.73 -7.46
N ILE A 158 12.30 -1.87 -6.21
CA ILE A 158 11.40 -2.96 -5.79
C ILE A 158 10.09 -3.00 -6.59
N ALA A 159 9.50 -1.83 -6.92
CA ALA A 159 8.31 -1.69 -7.78
C ALA A 159 8.46 -2.34 -9.18
N ASN A 160 9.70 -2.57 -9.63
CA ASN A 160 10.06 -3.15 -10.92
C ASN A 160 10.63 -4.57 -10.77
N ILE A 161 10.50 -5.21 -9.60
CA ILE A 161 10.95 -6.58 -9.39
C ILE A 161 9.76 -7.55 -9.53
N PRO A 162 9.81 -8.50 -10.48
CA PRO A 162 8.78 -9.52 -10.61
C PRO A 162 8.71 -10.44 -9.41
N ALA A 163 7.49 -10.78 -9.00
CA ALA A 163 7.27 -11.75 -7.95
C ALA A 163 7.48 -13.19 -8.45
N ARG A 164 8.10 -14.01 -7.60
CA ARG A 164 8.24 -15.47 -7.75
C ARG A 164 7.47 -16.18 -6.64
N ASN A 165 7.36 -17.51 -6.73
CA ASN A 165 6.62 -18.34 -5.77
C ASN A 165 5.14 -17.92 -5.65
N ILE A 166 4.53 -17.59 -6.79
CA ILE A 166 3.14 -17.12 -6.81
C ILE A 166 2.21 -18.23 -6.34
N LYS A 167 1.36 -17.92 -5.35
CA LYS A 167 0.28 -18.77 -4.87
C LYS A 167 -1.03 -17.99 -4.96
N VAL A 168 -1.99 -18.51 -5.72
CA VAL A 168 -3.37 -18.00 -5.75
C VAL A 168 -4.23 -18.97 -4.92
N ALA A 169 -5.01 -18.44 -3.99
CA ALA A 169 -5.97 -19.20 -3.20
C ALA A 169 -7.37 -18.57 -3.33
N GLN A 170 -8.36 -19.42 -3.61
CA GLN A 170 -9.77 -19.06 -3.76
C GLN A 170 -10.62 -20.17 -3.14
N GLU A 171 -10.85 -20.09 -1.83
CA GLU A 171 -11.36 -21.21 -1.05
C GLU A 171 -12.29 -20.76 0.07
N TRP A 172 -13.19 -21.67 0.48
CA TRP A 172 -14.00 -21.47 1.67
C TRP A 172 -13.15 -21.73 2.92
N GLN A 173 -13.05 -20.74 3.79
CA GLN A 173 -12.48 -20.85 5.14
C GLN A 173 -13.60 -20.64 6.15
N GLY A 174 -14.25 -21.75 6.54
CA GLY A 174 -15.53 -21.68 7.23
C GLY A 174 -16.60 -21.12 6.30
N ASP A 175 -17.25 -20.03 6.71
CA ASP A 175 -18.30 -19.36 5.96
C ASP A 175 -17.80 -18.18 5.11
N ASP A 176 -16.50 -17.89 5.13
CA ASP A 176 -15.89 -16.87 4.29
C ASP A 176 -15.28 -17.50 3.03
N TYR A 177 -15.66 -17.02 1.85
CA TYR A 177 -14.94 -17.36 0.62
C TYR A 177 -13.77 -16.41 0.42
N VAL A 178 -12.58 -16.84 0.82
CA VAL A 178 -11.36 -16.03 0.87
C VAL A 178 -10.64 -16.05 -0.47
N LEU A 179 -10.24 -14.87 -0.93
CA LEU A 179 -9.45 -14.65 -2.13
C LEU A 179 -8.08 -14.10 -1.70
N SER A 180 -6.99 -14.75 -2.10
CA SER A 180 -5.65 -14.20 -1.87
C SER A 180 -4.66 -14.56 -2.96
N ILE A 181 -3.70 -13.67 -3.17
CA ILE A 181 -2.49 -13.93 -3.96
C ILE A 181 -1.27 -13.60 -3.11
N THR A 182 -0.31 -14.52 -3.08
CA THR A 182 0.97 -14.35 -2.39
C THR A 182 2.12 -14.53 -3.37
N GLY A 183 3.19 -13.76 -3.20
CA GLY A 183 4.45 -13.96 -3.91
C GLY A 183 5.60 -13.21 -3.27
N THR A 184 6.82 -13.51 -3.72
CA THR A 184 8.05 -12.98 -3.14
C THR A 184 8.85 -12.21 -4.18
N MET A 185 9.21 -10.98 -3.85
CA MET A 185 10.20 -10.18 -4.56
C MET A 185 11.55 -10.35 -3.88
N ARG A 186 12.64 -10.29 -4.64
CA ARG A 186 14.00 -10.33 -4.10
C ARG A 186 14.84 -9.19 -4.68
N GLU A 187 15.32 -8.33 -3.81
CA GLU A 187 16.31 -7.30 -4.13
C GLU A 187 17.67 -7.76 -3.60
N THR A 188 18.61 -8.00 -4.52
CA THR A 188 19.90 -8.59 -4.18
C THR A 188 20.97 -8.23 -5.21
N THR A 189 22.22 -8.20 -4.74
CA THR A 189 23.41 -8.14 -5.58
C THR A 189 24.45 -9.15 -5.09
N VAL A 190 25.27 -9.67 -6.00
CA VAL A 190 26.37 -10.57 -5.62
C VAL A 190 27.35 -9.78 -4.74
N PHE A 191 27.71 -10.35 -3.58
CA PHE A 191 28.56 -9.76 -2.53
C PHE A 191 27.93 -8.62 -1.69
N GLY A 192 26.70 -8.20 -2.00
CA GLY A 192 25.97 -7.17 -1.27
C GLY A 192 24.74 -7.70 -0.55
N GLU A 193 23.65 -6.95 -0.64
CA GLU A 193 22.37 -7.24 0.03
C GLU A 193 21.67 -8.48 -0.52
N ASN A 194 20.82 -9.07 0.33
CA ASN A 194 19.90 -10.14 -0.05
C ASN A 194 18.61 -9.99 0.77
N LEU A 195 17.75 -9.08 0.32
CA LEU A 195 16.46 -8.78 0.95
C LEU A 195 15.33 -9.44 0.16
N THR A 196 14.35 -9.99 0.86
CA THR A 196 13.11 -10.47 0.25
C THR A 196 11.90 -9.78 0.85
N LEU A 197 10.94 -9.44 -0.01
CA LEU A 197 9.63 -8.93 0.38
C LEU A 197 8.60 -9.95 -0.08
N THR A 198 7.95 -10.64 0.87
CA THR A 198 6.83 -11.55 0.54
C THR A 198 5.53 -10.83 0.81
N ARG A 199 4.77 -10.57 -0.25
CA ARG A 199 3.48 -9.90 -0.19
C ARG A 199 2.34 -10.89 -0.30
N THR A 200 1.31 -10.69 0.51
CA THR A 200 -0.02 -11.26 0.33
C THR A 200 -1.03 -10.14 0.16
N VAL A 201 -1.74 -10.13 -0.97
CA VAL A 201 -2.92 -9.29 -1.18
C VAL A 201 -4.17 -10.17 -1.05
N SER A 202 -5.14 -9.76 -0.25
CA SER A 202 -6.32 -10.56 0.06
C SER A 202 -7.60 -9.76 0.21
N THR A 203 -8.72 -10.43 -0.02
CA THR A 203 -10.09 -9.98 0.25
C THR A 203 -10.99 -11.21 0.41
N LYS A 204 -12.31 -11.03 0.49
CA LYS A 204 -13.27 -12.14 0.49
C LYS A 204 -14.54 -11.76 -0.27
N LEU A 205 -15.35 -12.76 -0.61
CA LEU A 205 -16.68 -12.57 -1.18
C LEU A 205 -17.50 -11.58 -0.34
N GLY A 206 -18.16 -10.62 -0.99
CA GLY A 206 -18.98 -9.59 -0.35
C GLY A 206 -18.20 -8.47 0.33
N GLU A 207 -16.88 -8.60 0.49
CA GLU A 207 -16.06 -7.56 1.10
C GLU A 207 -15.86 -6.38 0.15
N ARG A 208 -15.79 -5.19 0.75
CA ARG A 208 -15.64 -3.88 0.08
C ARG A 208 -14.21 -3.34 0.19
N ARG A 209 -13.35 -4.07 0.91
CA ARG A 209 -11.98 -3.68 1.27
C ARG A 209 -10.98 -4.74 0.80
N LEU A 210 -9.72 -4.34 0.77
CA LEU A 210 -8.60 -5.25 0.56
C LEU A 210 -7.58 -5.09 1.68
N TRP A 211 -6.82 -6.16 1.90
CA TRP A 211 -5.70 -6.17 2.83
C TRP A 211 -4.41 -6.49 2.10
N VAL A 212 -3.33 -5.85 2.54
CA VAL A 212 -1.96 -6.16 2.13
C VAL A 212 -1.18 -6.54 3.37
N ARG A 213 -0.49 -7.67 3.31
CA ARG A 213 0.45 -8.12 4.33
C ARG A 213 1.80 -8.40 3.70
N ASP A 214 2.80 -7.66 4.14
CA ASP A 214 4.17 -7.79 3.67
C ASP A 214 5.08 -8.33 4.75
N VAL A 215 5.98 -9.24 4.36
CA VAL A 215 7.02 -9.79 5.21
C VAL A 215 8.37 -9.50 4.55
N LEU A 216 9.09 -8.53 5.11
CA LEU A 216 10.46 -8.20 4.73
C LEU A 216 11.43 -9.06 5.54
N LYS A 217 12.40 -9.69 4.87
CA LYS A 217 13.41 -10.52 5.52
C LYS A 217 14.79 -10.22 4.95
N ASN A 218 15.78 -10.13 5.83
CA ASN A 218 17.18 -10.18 5.44
C ASN A 218 17.62 -11.65 5.34
N GLU A 219 17.75 -12.17 4.12
CA GLU A 219 18.25 -13.52 3.84
C GLU A 219 19.77 -13.56 3.64
N GLY A 220 20.44 -12.43 3.83
CA GLY A 220 21.88 -12.32 3.84
C GLY A 220 22.49 -12.68 5.20
N PHE A 221 23.82 -12.60 5.26
CA PHE A 221 24.63 -12.85 6.46
C PHE A 221 25.30 -11.58 7.00
N LYS A 222 24.90 -10.41 6.49
CA LYS A 222 25.38 -9.10 6.93
C LYS A 222 24.20 -8.26 7.39
N GLU A 223 24.45 -7.38 8.36
CA GLU A 223 23.53 -6.29 8.64
C GLU A 223 23.29 -5.46 7.38
N THR A 224 22.03 -5.20 7.06
CA THR A 224 21.64 -4.53 5.82
C THR A 224 20.71 -3.38 6.14
N PRO A 225 21.11 -2.12 5.88
CA PRO A 225 20.20 -0.98 5.93
C PRO A 225 19.09 -1.12 4.90
N TYR A 226 17.87 -0.71 5.24
CA TYR A 226 16.74 -0.75 4.32
C TYR A 226 15.87 0.51 4.45
N GLN A 227 15.22 0.85 3.35
CA GLN A 227 14.19 1.88 3.28
C GLN A 227 12.97 1.31 2.55
N ILE A 228 11.80 1.56 3.10
CA ILE A 228 10.53 1.15 2.51
C ILE A 228 9.50 2.26 2.68
N LEU A 229 8.75 2.51 1.62
CA LEU A 229 7.65 3.46 1.58
C LEU A 229 6.55 2.87 0.70
N TYR A 230 5.31 2.93 1.17
CA TYR A 230 4.15 2.43 0.46
C TYR A 230 3.39 3.62 -0.11
N HIS A 231 3.51 3.84 -1.41
CA HIS A 231 2.98 5.01 -2.06
C HIS A 231 1.52 4.76 -2.46
N TRP A 232 0.58 5.13 -1.59
CA TRP A 232 -0.85 4.95 -1.87
C TRP A 232 -1.43 6.15 -2.61
N ASN A 233 -1.75 6.00 -3.89
CA ASN A 233 -2.10 7.13 -4.77
C ASN A 233 -3.60 7.26 -4.92
N ILE A 234 -4.18 8.32 -4.34
CA ILE A 234 -5.62 8.57 -4.37
C ILE A 234 -5.91 9.69 -5.37
N GLY A 235 -6.84 9.43 -6.29
CA GLY A 235 -7.25 10.40 -7.31
C GLY A 235 -8.73 10.74 -7.23
N TRP A 236 -9.23 11.33 -8.31
CA TRP A 236 -10.67 11.53 -8.51
C TRP A 236 -11.42 10.18 -8.55
N PRO A 237 -12.64 10.06 -7.96
CA PRO A 237 -13.49 11.13 -7.42
C PRO A 237 -13.36 11.39 -5.91
N SER A 238 -12.40 10.78 -5.22
CA SER A 238 -12.13 11.10 -3.81
C SER A 238 -11.38 12.42 -3.67
N VAL A 239 -10.39 12.65 -4.54
CA VAL A 239 -9.74 13.95 -4.71
C VAL A 239 -10.54 14.74 -5.74
N ASP A 240 -11.12 15.86 -5.31
CA ASP A 240 -11.90 16.79 -6.11
C ASP A 240 -11.95 18.15 -5.40
N ASP A 241 -12.57 19.16 -6.02
CA ASP A 241 -12.70 20.49 -5.45
C ASP A 241 -13.35 20.49 -4.05
N GLY A 242 -12.64 21.07 -3.10
CA GLY A 242 -12.98 21.14 -1.69
C GLY A 242 -12.88 19.82 -0.92
N SER A 243 -12.33 18.76 -1.52
CA SER A 243 -12.06 17.50 -0.82
C SER A 243 -11.04 17.71 0.31
N ARG A 244 -11.06 16.81 1.30
CA ARG A 244 -10.27 16.99 2.53
C ARG A 244 -9.56 15.72 2.95
N LEU A 245 -8.35 15.90 3.49
CA LEU A 245 -7.63 14.89 4.24
C LEU A 245 -8.20 14.80 5.66
N LEU A 246 -8.59 13.60 6.06
CA LEU A 246 -8.90 13.25 7.44
C LEU A 246 -7.74 12.43 7.99
N ALA A 247 -7.00 13.01 8.94
CA ALA A 247 -5.85 12.39 9.58
C ALA A 247 -5.63 13.02 10.95
N ALA A 248 -5.23 12.20 11.93
CA ALA A 248 -4.79 12.69 13.22
C ALA A 248 -3.28 12.97 13.17
N SER A 249 -2.89 14.24 13.05
CA SER A 249 -1.47 14.65 13.00
C SER A 249 -1.14 15.45 14.25
N ARG A 250 -0.05 15.09 14.94
CA ARG A 250 0.50 15.91 16.03
C ARG A 250 1.31 17.07 15.46
N PHE A 251 2.18 16.78 14.50
CA PHE A 251 3.02 17.75 13.81
C PHE A 251 2.90 17.57 12.31
N VAL A 252 2.99 18.69 11.57
CA VAL A 252 3.08 18.71 10.11
C VAL A 252 4.23 19.63 9.70
N ALA A 253 5.12 19.15 8.83
CA ALA A 253 6.22 19.94 8.30
C ALA A 253 6.22 19.94 6.76
N PRO A 254 6.34 21.10 6.11
CA PRO A 254 6.55 21.16 4.66
C PRO A 254 7.94 20.62 4.28
N ARG A 255 8.05 20.01 3.10
CA ARG A 255 9.34 19.52 2.58
C ARG A 255 10.26 20.65 2.12
N ASP A 256 9.70 21.57 1.33
CA ASP A 256 10.45 22.59 0.60
C ASP A 256 9.68 23.93 0.54
N ALA A 257 10.26 24.93 -0.13
CA ALA A 257 9.69 26.26 -0.24
C ALA A 257 8.31 26.30 -0.92
N GLU A 258 8.04 25.36 -1.84
CA GLU A 258 6.75 25.27 -2.51
C GLU A 258 5.67 24.76 -1.54
N ALA A 259 6.02 23.78 -0.72
CA ALA A 259 5.13 23.29 0.35
C ALA A 259 4.94 24.31 1.48
N VAL A 260 5.99 25.08 1.85
CA VAL A 260 5.92 26.14 2.87
C VAL A 260 4.89 27.20 2.50
N ALA A 261 4.82 27.59 1.22
CA ALA A 261 3.93 28.65 0.76
C ALA A 261 2.42 28.34 0.91
N ASP A 262 2.06 27.07 1.14
CA ASP A 262 0.67 26.61 1.24
C ASP A 262 0.47 25.66 2.44
N LYS A 263 1.35 25.72 3.45
CA LYS A 263 1.38 24.75 4.56
C LYS A 263 0.11 24.76 5.41
N GLU A 264 -0.56 25.90 5.50
CA GLU A 264 -1.83 26.04 6.21
C GLU A 264 -2.98 25.25 5.54
N ASN A 265 -2.85 24.93 4.24
CA ASN A 265 -3.86 24.18 3.47
C ASN A 265 -3.40 22.77 3.10
N TYR A 266 -2.48 22.17 3.87
CA TYR A 266 -1.98 20.82 3.59
C TYR A 266 -3.13 19.80 3.48
N ASN A 267 -4.19 19.95 4.27
CA ASN A 267 -5.34 19.04 4.33
C ASN A 267 -6.53 19.40 3.42
N ASN A 268 -6.44 20.49 2.64
CA ASN A 268 -7.51 20.90 1.72
C ASN A 268 -7.06 20.71 0.26
N PHE A 269 -7.95 20.15 -0.54
CA PHE A 269 -7.75 19.90 -1.97
C PHE A 269 -8.71 20.74 -2.80
N HIS A 270 -8.27 21.17 -3.98
CA HIS A 270 -9.02 22.04 -4.89
C HIS A 270 -9.00 21.44 -6.30
N ALA A 271 -9.82 21.96 -7.20
CA ALA A 271 -9.85 21.55 -8.61
C ALA A 271 -8.45 21.55 -9.28
N PRO A 272 -8.22 20.78 -10.36
CA PRO A 272 -6.94 20.76 -11.07
C PRO A 272 -6.45 22.15 -11.47
N THR A 273 -5.15 22.39 -11.29
CA THR A 273 -4.48 23.68 -11.53
C THR A 273 -3.37 23.52 -12.56
N HIS A 274 -3.41 24.35 -13.60
CA HIS A 274 -2.38 24.38 -14.63
C HIS A 274 -1.00 24.73 -14.03
N GLY A 275 0.02 23.93 -14.36
CA GLY A 275 1.40 24.15 -13.91
C GLY A 275 1.62 23.99 -12.41
N TYR A 276 0.74 23.26 -11.70
CA TYR A 276 0.90 22.99 -10.27
C TYR A 276 2.22 22.27 -10.00
N LYS A 277 2.97 22.76 -9.02
CA LYS A 277 4.17 22.11 -8.51
C LYS A 277 3.78 21.27 -7.30
N GLU A 278 4.26 20.04 -7.25
CA GLU A 278 3.98 19.15 -6.12
C GLU A 278 4.35 19.80 -4.78
N LYS A 279 3.60 19.44 -3.75
CA LYS A 279 3.91 19.81 -2.37
C LYS A 279 3.95 18.55 -1.54
N VAL A 280 4.99 18.40 -0.74
CA VAL A 280 5.13 17.27 0.19
C VAL A 280 5.09 17.78 1.62
N TYR A 281 4.31 17.09 2.46
CA TYR A 281 4.20 17.35 3.89
C TYR A 281 4.55 16.09 4.68
N TYR A 282 5.36 16.22 5.72
CA TYR A 282 5.67 15.13 6.65
C TYR A 282 4.76 15.22 7.86
N HIS A 283 4.27 14.08 8.35
CA HIS A 283 3.34 14.02 9.47
C HIS A 283 3.89 13.16 10.62
N ASP A 284 3.78 13.66 11.86
CA ASP A 284 3.82 12.80 13.06
C ASP A 284 2.38 12.35 13.39
N MET A 285 1.97 11.19 12.88
CA MET A 285 0.61 10.68 13.03
C MET A 285 0.30 10.29 14.49
N VAL A 286 -0.90 10.57 14.98
CA VAL A 286 -1.39 10.08 16.27
C VAL A 286 -2.13 8.77 16.04
N PRO A 287 -1.60 7.63 16.53
CA PRO A 287 -2.28 6.35 16.36
C PRO A 287 -3.34 6.12 17.45
N GLU A 288 -4.24 5.19 17.19
CA GLU A 288 -5.05 4.50 18.19
C GLU A 288 -4.14 3.73 19.19
N PRO A 289 -4.67 3.29 20.36
CA PRO A 289 -3.88 2.64 21.40
C PRO A 289 -3.10 1.38 20.94
N ASP A 290 -3.57 0.68 19.91
CA ASP A 290 -2.92 -0.51 19.34
C ASP A 290 -1.86 -0.17 18.26
N GLY A 291 -1.63 1.12 18.01
CA GLY A 291 -0.71 1.61 16.99
C GLY A 291 -1.36 1.83 15.62
N THR A 292 -2.65 1.51 15.44
CA THR A 292 -3.35 1.73 14.17
C THR A 292 -3.46 3.21 13.85
N VAL A 293 -3.14 3.58 12.61
CA VAL A 293 -3.36 4.91 12.06
C VAL A 293 -4.37 4.78 10.94
N THR A 294 -5.46 5.53 11.04
CA THR A 294 -6.47 5.67 9.99
C THR A 294 -6.28 7.01 9.30
N VAL A 295 -6.23 7.02 7.97
CA VAL A 295 -6.15 8.21 7.12
C VAL A 295 -7.13 8.10 5.97
N ALA A 296 -7.81 9.17 5.59
CA ALA A 296 -8.82 9.15 4.54
C ALA A 296 -8.85 10.43 3.71
N ILE A 297 -9.32 10.32 2.46
CA ILE A 297 -9.76 11.47 1.64
C ILE A 297 -11.24 11.34 1.41
N ILE A 298 -11.96 12.45 1.59
CA ILE A 298 -13.38 12.56 1.28
C ILE A 298 -13.64 13.76 0.38
N ASN A 299 -14.54 13.59 -0.58
CA ASN A 299 -15.11 14.72 -1.31
C ASN A 299 -16.28 15.36 -0.54
N ASN A 300 -16.79 16.48 -1.04
CA ASN A 300 -17.88 17.22 -0.40
C ASN A 300 -19.29 16.68 -0.72
N GLY A 301 -19.41 15.59 -1.48
CA GLY A 301 -20.70 15.07 -1.95
C GLY A 301 -21.54 14.35 -0.89
N PHE A 302 -20.99 14.08 0.31
CA PHE A 302 -21.70 13.29 1.31
C PHE A 302 -23.04 13.91 1.72
N ASP A 303 -23.13 15.23 1.81
CA ASP A 303 -24.38 15.91 2.18
C ASP A 303 -25.46 15.83 1.11
N ALA A 304 -25.07 15.82 -0.16
CA ALA A 304 -25.97 15.67 -1.31
C ALA A 304 -26.26 14.18 -1.65
N GLY A 305 -25.71 13.23 -0.89
CA GLY A 305 -25.92 11.79 -1.11
C GLY A 305 -25.12 11.19 -2.27
N ASN A 306 -24.18 11.94 -2.86
CA ASN A 306 -23.28 11.47 -3.93
C ASN A 306 -21.81 11.37 -3.47
N GLY A 307 -21.58 11.44 -2.16
CA GLY A 307 -20.27 11.41 -1.53
C GLY A 307 -19.44 10.18 -1.89
N PHE A 308 -18.13 10.39 -1.97
CA PHE A 308 -17.17 9.31 -2.14
C PHE A 308 -15.87 9.66 -1.44
N GLY A 309 -15.26 8.65 -0.85
CA GLY A 309 -13.97 8.75 -0.21
C GLY A 309 -13.30 7.39 -0.21
N VAL A 310 -12.05 7.39 0.24
CA VAL A 310 -11.28 6.17 0.50
C VAL A 310 -10.51 6.37 1.78
N TYR A 311 -10.21 5.27 2.45
CA TYR A 311 -9.35 5.28 3.62
C TYR A 311 -8.26 4.21 3.51
N LEU A 312 -7.19 4.45 4.25
CA LEU A 312 -6.09 3.55 4.48
C LEU A 312 -5.91 3.39 5.99
N LYS A 313 -5.70 2.15 6.43
CA LYS A 313 -5.17 1.86 7.76
C LYS A 313 -3.80 1.21 7.64
N TYR A 314 -2.90 1.60 8.52
CA TYR A 314 -1.59 0.96 8.72
C TYR A 314 -1.21 1.03 10.21
N ASN A 315 -0.11 0.38 10.62
CA ASN A 315 0.35 0.46 12.00
C ASN A 315 1.62 1.33 12.13
N LYS A 316 1.60 2.32 13.03
CA LYS A 316 2.73 3.23 13.28
C LYS A 316 3.96 2.51 13.85
N ASN A 317 3.76 1.41 14.59
CA ASN A 317 4.88 0.63 15.12
C ASN A 317 5.61 -0.16 14.02
N GLU A 318 4.94 -0.41 12.90
CA GLU A 318 5.52 -1.06 11.72
C GLU A 318 6.17 -0.01 10.79
N LEU A 319 5.49 1.14 10.60
CA LEU A 319 5.94 2.25 9.74
C LEU A 319 5.84 3.57 10.52
N PRO A 320 6.94 4.03 11.15
CA PRO A 320 6.88 5.16 12.08
C PRO A 320 6.76 6.53 11.43
N ARG A 321 6.90 6.62 10.10
CA ARG A 321 6.90 7.89 9.34
C ARG A 321 5.77 7.90 8.33
N PHE A 322 5.32 9.12 7.99
CA PHE A 322 4.28 9.33 7.01
C PHE A 322 4.58 10.60 6.21
N SER A 323 4.54 10.50 4.89
CA SER A 323 4.55 11.65 3.99
C SER A 323 3.20 11.76 3.28
N GLN A 324 2.81 12.99 2.97
CA GLN A 324 1.71 13.34 2.10
C GLN A 324 2.28 13.98 0.85
N TRP A 325 2.06 13.40 -0.31
CA TRP A 325 2.32 14.04 -1.61
C TRP A 325 1.04 14.67 -2.13
N LYS A 326 1.02 15.98 -2.35
CA LYS A 326 -0.11 16.75 -2.87
C LYS A 326 0.25 17.26 -4.26
N GLN A 327 -0.36 16.69 -5.29
CA GLN A 327 -0.21 17.13 -6.68
C GLN A 327 -1.59 17.46 -7.25
N MET A 328 -1.91 18.75 -7.33
CA MET A 328 -3.20 19.22 -7.85
C MET A 328 -3.12 19.61 -9.33
N GLY A 329 -2.13 19.09 -10.06
CA GLY A 329 -1.89 19.39 -11.47
C GLY A 329 -2.92 18.77 -12.41
N GLU A 330 -3.05 19.33 -13.60
CA GLU A 330 -3.79 18.72 -14.71
C GLU A 330 -3.14 17.39 -15.11
N GLN A 331 -3.95 16.34 -15.33
CA GLN A 331 -3.53 14.94 -15.57
C GLN A 331 -2.85 14.24 -14.38
N ASP A 332 -2.04 14.96 -13.62
CA ASP A 332 -1.35 14.48 -12.43
C ASP A 332 -2.18 14.68 -11.14
N TYR A 333 -3.51 14.70 -11.23
CA TYR A 333 -4.38 15.08 -10.11
C TYR A 333 -4.49 13.97 -9.04
N VAL A 334 -3.62 14.02 -8.03
CA VAL A 334 -3.40 12.93 -7.07
C VAL A 334 -2.92 13.41 -5.70
N VAL A 335 -3.28 12.63 -4.67
CA VAL A 335 -2.71 12.72 -3.33
C VAL A 335 -2.12 11.38 -2.93
N GLY A 336 -0.84 11.36 -2.56
CA GLY A 336 -0.13 10.21 -2.00
C GLY A 336 -0.27 10.12 -0.49
N PHE A 337 -0.66 8.96 0.03
CA PHE A 337 -0.44 8.57 1.42
C PHE A 337 0.78 7.66 1.48
N GLU A 338 1.80 8.07 2.22
CA GLU A 338 3.11 7.39 2.18
C GLU A 338 3.58 6.94 3.57
N PRO A 339 2.94 5.93 4.18
CA PRO A 339 3.51 5.24 5.33
C PRO A 339 4.90 4.66 4.99
N ALA A 340 5.89 4.95 5.82
CA ALA A 340 7.29 4.65 5.55
C ALA A 340 8.12 4.43 6.83
N ASN A 341 9.33 3.91 6.65
CA ASN A 341 10.38 3.95 7.67
C ASN A 341 11.45 5.03 7.39
N CYS A 342 11.29 5.78 6.30
CA CYS A 342 12.28 6.69 5.73
C CYS A 342 11.65 8.04 5.37
N SER A 343 12.49 9.03 5.04
CA SER A 343 12.03 10.28 4.41
C SER A 343 12.08 10.16 2.89
N VAL A 344 11.50 11.14 2.17
CA VAL A 344 11.61 11.22 0.70
C VAL A 344 12.84 12.01 0.24
N GLU A 345 13.64 12.54 1.17
CA GLU A 345 14.89 13.28 0.89
C GLU A 345 15.99 12.42 0.28
N GLY A 346 15.84 11.09 0.35
CA GLY A 346 16.82 10.14 -0.16
C GLY A 346 17.64 9.46 0.93
N ARG A 347 18.16 8.27 0.62
CA ARG A 347 18.93 7.42 1.53
C ARG A 347 20.08 8.12 2.24
N GLN A 348 20.85 8.93 1.53
CA GLN A 348 22.04 9.57 2.10
C GLN A 348 21.69 10.61 3.16
N VAL A 349 20.61 11.36 2.96
CA VAL A 349 20.14 12.33 3.95
C VAL A 349 19.71 11.59 5.22
N ASP A 350 18.95 10.51 5.08
CA ASP A 350 18.58 9.66 6.20
C ASP A 350 19.82 9.04 6.88
N ALA A 351 20.82 8.60 6.10
CA ALA A 351 22.08 8.07 6.64
C ALA A 351 22.84 9.10 7.48
N ALA A 352 23.02 10.31 6.96
CA ALA A 352 23.73 11.39 7.64
C ALA A 352 23.03 11.82 8.95
N LEU A 353 21.70 11.68 9.00
CA LEU A 353 20.90 11.97 10.21
C LEU A 353 20.83 10.78 11.18
N GLY A 354 21.38 9.62 10.82
CA GLY A 354 21.30 8.38 11.62
C GLY A 354 19.88 7.82 11.68
N LEU A 355 19.14 7.95 10.59
CA LEU A 355 17.72 7.58 10.47
C LEU A 355 17.50 6.26 9.71
N LEU A 356 18.56 5.62 9.19
CA LEU A 356 18.44 4.34 8.49
C LEU A 356 18.09 3.22 9.47
N HIS A 357 17.03 2.49 9.16
CA HIS A 357 16.74 1.22 9.80
C HIS A 357 17.66 0.13 9.25
N VAL A 358 18.07 -0.80 10.10
CA VAL A 358 18.98 -1.90 9.76
C VAL A 358 18.30 -3.23 10.11
N LEU A 359 18.45 -4.23 9.24
CA LEU A 359 18.04 -5.60 9.51
C LEU A 359 19.26 -6.47 9.80
N ALA A 360 19.26 -7.15 10.94
CA ALA A 360 20.21 -8.21 11.23
C ALA A 360 20.01 -9.43 10.30
N PRO A 361 21.03 -10.29 10.13
CA PRO A 361 20.89 -11.54 9.39
C PRO A 361 19.72 -12.39 9.89
N GLY A 362 18.80 -12.76 8.99
CA GLY A 362 17.61 -13.54 9.33
C GLY A 362 16.48 -12.75 9.99
N GLU A 363 16.66 -11.46 10.28
CA GLU A 363 15.61 -10.61 10.87
C GLU A 363 14.44 -10.42 9.90
N ILE A 364 13.24 -10.34 10.49
CA ILE A 364 11.98 -10.18 9.79
C ILE A 364 11.25 -8.93 10.30
N LYS A 365 10.67 -8.16 9.38
CA LYS A 365 9.66 -7.12 9.67
C LYS A 365 8.37 -7.45 8.92
N THR A 366 7.24 -7.09 9.52
CA THR A 366 5.93 -7.28 8.91
C THR A 366 5.23 -5.94 8.80
N PHE A 367 4.50 -5.73 7.71
CA PHE A 367 3.72 -4.52 7.46
C PHE A 367 2.30 -4.91 7.05
N HIS A 368 1.30 -4.25 7.62
CA HIS A 368 -0.11 -4.53 7.36
C HIS A 368 -0.84 -3.27 6.91
N PHE A 369 -1.71 -3.45 5.91
CA PHE A 369 -2.58 -2.41 5.40
C PHE A 369 -4.01 -2.91 5.22
N GLU A 370 -4.96 -2.02 5.45
CA GLU A 370 -6.35 -2.16 5.02
C GLU A 370 -6.72 -0.94 4.18
N PHE A 371 -7.35 -1.17 3.02
CA PHE A 371 -7.76 -0.12 2.11
C PHE A 371 -9.21 -0.32 1.67
N GLY A 372 -10.01 0.74 1.71
CA GLY A 372 -11.46 0.63 1.49
C GLY A 372 -12.15 1.92 1.07
N PRO A 373 -13.35 1.82 0.48
CA PRO A 373 -14.16 2.96 0.08
C PRO A 373 -14.98 3.50 1.26
N ILE A 374 -15.35 4.77 1.17
CA ILE A 374 -16.33 5.45 2.01
C ILE A 374 -17.44 5.93 1.08
N THR A 375 -18.66 5.43 1.26
CA THR A 375 -19.77 5.67 0.32
C THR A 375 -21.03 6.22 0.99
N SER A 376 -21.07 6.25 2.32
CA SER A 376 -22.22 6.68 3.10
C SER A 376 -21.81 7.61 4.24
N LYS A 377 -22.76 8.40 4.74
CA LYS A 377 -22.53 9.27 5.92
C LYS A 377 -22.20 8.46 7.17
N GLN A 378 -22.76 7.25 7.29
CA GLN A 378 -22.52 6.34 8.39
C GLN A 378 -21.08 5.82 8.38
N GLU A 379 -20.58 5.38 7.22
CA GLU A 379 -19.17 4.99 7.05
C GLU A 379 -18.25 6.18 7.32
N LEU A 380 -18.58 7.37 6.84
CA LEU A 380 -17.81 8.58 7.11
C LEU A 380 -17.74 8.90 8.61
N ALA A 381 -18.87 8.82 9.32
CA ALA A 381 -18.90 9.02 10.77
C ALA A 381 -18.00 8.01 11.49
N ALA A 382 -18.11 6.72 11.13
CA ALA A 382 -17.26 5.67 11.72
C ALA A 382 -15.76 5.89 11.46
N ILE A 383 -15.39 6.39 10.27
CA ILE A 383 -13.99 6.75 9.97
C ILE A 383 -13.53 7.94 10.83
N ARG A 384 -14.38 8.95 11.01
CA ARG A 384 -14.05 10.09 11.89
C ARG A 384 -13.87 9.65 13.34
N ASP A 385 -14.71 8.77 13.83
CA ASP A 385 -14.64 8.25 15.19
C ASP A 385 -13.38 7.39 15.42
N ALA A 386 -12.90 6.70 14.38
CA ALA A 386 -11.66 5.91 14.43
C ALA A 386 -10.39 6.77 14.33
N ILE A 387 -10.49 8.02 13.87
CA ILE A 387 -9.36 8.96 13.79
C ILE A 387 -9.28 9.71 15.12
N PRO A 388 -8.20 9.57 15.91
CA PRO A 388 -8.07 10.30 17.16
C PRO A 388 -8.18 11.81 16.97
N GLU A 389 -8.73 12.52 17.96
CA GLU A 389 -8.69 13.97 17.97
C GLU A 389 -7.24 14.47 18.04
N SER A 390 -6.92 15.48 17.23
CA SER A 390 -5.60 16.12 17.22
C SER A 390 -5.71 17.57 16.79
N ASP A 391 -4.88 18.43 17.37
CA ASP A 391 -4.66 19.80 16.92
C ASP A 391 -3.25 19.90 16.33
N PRO A 392 -3.11 19.82 14.99
CA PRO A 392 -1.82 19.69 14.33
C PRO A 392 -0.99 20.97 14.46
N GLN A 393 0.23 20.83 14.98
CA GLN A 393 1.19 21.94 15.01
C GLN A 393 2.02 21.96 13.72
N LEU A 394 1.96 23.08 13.00
CA LEU A 394 2.82 23.32 11.84
C LEU A 394 4.22 23.69 12.32
N VAL A 395 5.21 22.90 11.94
CA VAL A 395 6.63 23.13 12.26
C VAL A 395 7.44 23.37 10.98
N GLU A 396 8.67 23.85 11.11
CA GLU A 396 9.48 24.25 9.96
C GLU A 396 10.18 23.05 9.31
N SER A 397 10.49 22.00 10.08
CA SER A 397 11.15 20.81 9.55
C SER A 397 10.69 19.52 10.22
N TYR A 398 10.59 18.45 9.43
CA TYR A 398 10.35 17.10 9.94
C TYR A 398 11.42 16.63 10.95
N LYS A 399 12.62 17.23 10.88
CA LYS A 399 13.73 16.99 11.81
C LYS A 399 13.39 17.32 13.26
N GLU A 400 12.37 18.14 13.50
CA GLU A 400 11.91 18.51 14.84
C GLU A 400 11.15 17.39 15.55
N PHE A 401 10.56 16.45 14.80
CA PHE A 401 9.76 15.36 15.38
C PHE A 401 10.19 13.96 14.96
N VAL A 402 11.02 13.82 13.91
CA VAL A 402 11.51 12.50 13.48
C VAL A 402 12.39 11.88 14.57
N LYS A 403 12.13 10.61 14.86
CA LYS A 403 12.89 9.83 15.85
C LYS A 403 13.84 8.86 15.14
N LYS A 404 14.99 8.63 15.77
CA LYS A 404 15.91 7.57 15.35
C LYS A 404 15.26 6.19 15.58
N PRO A 405 15.58 5.20 14.73
CA PRO A 405 15.08 3.82 14.82
C PRO A 405 15.28 3.14 16.17
#